data_AF-A0A415VKI4-F1
#
_entry.id   AF-A0A415VKI4-F1
#
_cell.length_a   1.000
_cell.length_b   1.000
_cell.length_c   1.000
_cell.angle_alpha   90.00
_cell.angle_beta   90.00
_cell.angle_gamma   90.00
#
_symmetry.space_group_name_H-M   'P 1'
#
loop_
_entity.id
_entity.type
_entity.pdbx_description
1 polymer ?
#
loop_
_entity_poly.entity_id
_entity_poly.type
_entity_poly.pdbx_seq_one_letter_code
_entity_poly.pdbx_strand_id
1 'polypeptide(L)'
;MIMGAHKKYDLESIKQERWFYIIHRNQCTLCGKEFSNGEETFIGHLDDGALAYTCKGCSSKMKDARFYSNRRFCCKIPEPSAKLWRYMDLAKFLSLLDESSLYFTRIDHFNDSYEGALGVATNEDAWIKMEMQRRAPFVNLKEFDDGSNDEEKAKYEFDRYRRTIRKWRLNNYISCWHQSDVESEAMWQLYSRDTKQGIAIQTTFERLYQALPVTANCEFGMVNYIDYSEYNNGTSGKYFHMFDAPWYKRLSFAHEKEFRVISESPDFNMLTDAHDLLIPVDLNLLIDNIYFSPKADKWFVKLVSNIIKKKYGLYCPMLQSNLNRASFY
;
A
#
# COMPACT_ATOMS: atom_id res chain seq x y z
N MET A 1 30.59 -20.49 -26.58
CA MET A 1 29.16 -20.79 -26.34
C MET A 1 29.00 -21.34 -24.94
N ILE A 2 28.64 -20.50 -23.98
CA ILE A 2 27.94 -20.94 -22.76
C ILE A 2 26.76 -20.00 -22.67
N MET A 3 25.66 -20.39 -23.30
CA MET A 3 24.38 -19.73 -23.13
C MET A 3 23.93 -20.07 -21.71
N GLY A 4 24.08 -19.11 -20.78
CA GLY A 4 23.47 -19.21 -19.47
C GLY A 4 21.97 -19.40 -19.65
N ALA A 5 21.46 -20.54 -19.18
CA ALA A 5 20.03 -20.80 -19.17
C ALA A 5 19.37 -19.71 -18.34
N HIS A 6 18.65 -18.79 -18.98
CA HIS A 6 17.74 -17.88 -18.30
C HIS A 6 16.71 -18.76 -17.58
N LYS A 7 16.85 -18.90 -16.27
CA LYS A 7 15.86 -19.57 -15.41
C LYS A 7 14.55 -18.80 -15.60
N LYS A 8 13.60 -19.40 -16.33
CA LYS A 8 12.28 -18.82 -16.57
C LYS A 8 11.53 -18.94 -15.24
N TYR A 9 11.60 -17.91 -14.40
CA TYR A 9 10.82 -17.89 -13.17
C TYR A 9 9.34 -17.86 -13.55
N ASP A 10 8.58 -18.84 -13.07
CA ASP A 10 7.13 -18.77 -13.15
C ASP A 10 6.59 -17.71 -12.16
N LEU A 11 5.38 -17.22 -12.42
CA LEU A 11 4.78 -16.14 -11.62
C LEU A 11 4.58 -16.53 -10.15
N GLU A 12 4.38 -17.82 -9.86
CA GLU A 12 4.19 -18.33 -8.50
C GLU A 12 5.49 -18.27 -7.69
N SER A 13 6.62 -18.66 -8.29
CA SER A 13 7.93 -18.53 -7.67
C SER A 13 8.27 -17.07 -7.35
N ILE A 14 7.95 -16.14 -8.25
CA ILE A 14 8.13 -14.70 -8.01
C ILE A 14 7.22 -14.22 -6.87
N LYS A 15 5.97 -14.70 -6.84
CA LYS A 15 5.00 -14.34 -5.79
C LYS A 15 5.43 -14.85 -4.43
N GLN A 16 5.99 -16.06 -4.34
CA GLN A 16 6.52 -16.64 -3.10
C GLN A 16 7.78 -15.89 -2.63
N GLU A 17 8.72 -15.59 -3.52
CA GLU A 17 9.94 -14.83 -3.18
C GLU A 17 9.58 -13.43 -2.68
N ARG A 18 8.65 -12.74 -3.35
CA ARG A 18 8.17 -11.41 -2.94
C ARG A 18 7.46 -11.46 -1.59
N TRP A 19 6.63 -12.48 -1.35
CA TRP A 19 5.97 -12.67 -0.05
C TRP A 19 7.00 -12.85 1.05
N PHE A 20 7.96 -13.75 0.83
CA PHE A 20 9.04 -14.05 1.77
C PHE A 20 9.85 -12.81 2.11
N TYR A 21 10.18 -12.00 1.10
CA TYR A 21 10.81 -10.69 1.32
C TYR A 21 9.94 -9.82 2.23
N ILE A 22 8.65 -9.61 1.90
CA ILE A 22 7.79 -8.67 2.61
C ILE A 22 7.72 -8.99 4.12
N ILE A 23 7.57 -10.27 4.49
CA ILE A 23 7.42 -10.69 5.89
C ILE A 23 8.75 -10.75 6.66
N HIS A 24 9.90 -10.83 5.96
CA HIS A 24 11.23 -10.83 6.58
C HIS A 24 12.04 -9.55 6.36
N ARG A 25 11.43 -8.51 5.76
CA ARG A 25 12.16 -7.36 5.21
C ARG A 25 12.96 -6.56 6.24
N ASN A 26 12.64 -6.71 7.53
CA ASN A 26 13.28 -5.94 8.60
C ASN A 26 14.54 -6.61 9.18
N GLN A 27 14.77 -7.90 8.93
CA GLN A 27 15.92 -8.60 9.54
C GLN A 27 16.48 -9.74 8.68
N CYS A 28 17.78 -10.00 8.85
CA CYS A 28 18.46 -11.12 8.22
C CYS A 28 17.92 -12.46 8.74
N THR A 29 17.43 -13.32 7.86
CA THR A 29 16.85 -14.63 8.23
C THR A 29 17.88 -15.62 8.75
N LEU A 30 19.19 -15.36 8.58
CA LEU A 30 20.26 -16.24 9.05
C LEU A 30 20.89 -15.82 10.38
N CYS A 31 21.06 -14.52 10.62
CA CYS A 31 21.74 -14.03 11.83
C CYS A 31 20.86 -13.17 12.74
N GLY A 32 19.61 -12.88 12.34
CA GLY A 32 18.68 -12.05 13.10
C GLY A 32 19.04 -10.56 13.14
N LYS A 33 20.08 -10.12 12.43
CA LYS A 33 20.45 -8.70 12.36
C LYS A 33 19.31 -7.89 11.73
N GLU A 34 18.81 -6.88 12.44
CA GLU A 34 17.90 -5.89 11.88
C GLU A 34 18.60 -5.02 10.82
N PHE A 35 17.89 -4.73 9.73
CA PHE A 35 18.42 -3.94 8.64
C PHE A 35 18.31 -2.45 8.92
N SER A 36 19.38 -1.72 8.60
CA SER A 36 19.33 -0.25 8.57
C SER A 36 18.72 0.26 7.27
N ASN A 37 18.11 1.45 7.30
CA ASN A 37 17.58 2.10 6.11
C ASN A 37 18.69 2.32 5.06
N GLY A 38 18.51 1.80 3.85
CA GLY A 38 19.53 1.89 2.80
C GLY A 38 20.53 0.74 2.78
N GLU A 39 20.43 -0.24 3.67
CA GLU A 39 21.37 -1.37 3.73
C GLU A 39 21.20 -2.31 2.53
N GLU A 40 22.33 -2.80 1.97
CA GLU A 40 22.31 -3.80 0.92
C GLU A 40 21.81 -5.15 1.45
N THR A 41 20.77 -5.66 0.80
CA THR A 41 20.14 -6.93 1.17
C THR A 41 20.04 -7.86 -0.02
N PHE A 42 20.06 -9.16 0.27
CA PHE A 42 20.14 -10.22 -0.72
C PHE A 42 19.02 -11.23 -0.50
N ILE A 43 18.44 -11.74 -1.59
CA ILE A 43 17.47 -12.84 -1.57
C ILE A 43 17.95 -13.99 -2.44
N GLY A 44 17.46 -15.20 -2.15
CA GLY A 44 17.86 -16.42 -2.84
C GLY A 44 17.62 -17.62 -1.93
N HIS A 45 18.35 -18.69 -2.18
CA HIS A 45 18.15 -19.98 -1.52
C HIS A 45 19.43 -20.47 -0.82
N LEU A 46 19.24 -21.29 0.20
CA LEU A 46 20.28 -22.09 0.83
C LEU A 46 20.54 -23.38 0.05
N ASP A 47 21.52 -24.16 0.49
CA ASP A 47 21.89 -25.42 -0.17
C ASP A 47 20.76 -26.46 -0.16
N ASP A 48 19.93 -26.44 0.88
CA ASP A 48 18.72 -27.28 1.02
C ASP A 48 17.52 -26.79 0.20
N GLY A 49 17.64 -25.64 -0.47
CA GLY A 49 16.58 -25.03 -1.28
C GLY A 49 15.64 -24.10 -0.52
N ALA A 50 15.81 -23.88 0.78
CA ALA A 50 15.02 -22.92 1.54
C ALA A 50 15.32 -21.48 1.13
N LEU A 51 14.29 -20.62 1.03
CA LEU A 51 14.46 -19.20 0.78
C LEU A 51 15.16 -18.51 1.98
N ALA A 52 16.03 -17.56 1.70
CA ALA A 52 16.69 -16.74 2.69
C ALA A 52 16.77 -15.27 2.22
N TYR A 53 16.63 -14.35 3.17
CA TYR A 53 16.76 -12.91 2.96
C TYR A 53 17.81 -12.39 3.94
N THR A 54 18.94 -11.90 3.42
CA THR A 54 20.18 -11.80 4.21
C THR A 54 20.87 -10.45 4.07
N CYS A 55 21.66 -10.10 5.09
CA CYS A 55 22.64 -9.03 5.01
C CYS A 55 23.82 -9.44 4.13
N LYS A 56 24.60 -8.45 3.66
CA LYS A 56 25.81 -8.68 2.87
C LYS A 56 26.78 -9.70 3.47
N GLY A 57 26.94 -9.72 4.78
CA GLY A 57 27.85 -10.67 5.45
C GLY A 57 27.36 -12.11 5.43
N CYS A 58 26.04 -12.32 5.34
CA CYS A 58 25.44 -13.66 5.32
C CYS A 58 25.13 -14.15 3.90
N SER A 59 25.16 -13.29 2.89
CA SER A 59 24.86 -13.67 1.51
C SER A 59 25.84 -14.70 0.93
N SER A 60 27.08 -14.73 1.43
CA SER A 60 28.09 -15.75 1.06
C SER A 60 27.73 -17.17 1.49
N LYS A 61 26.78 -17.35 2.40
CA LYS A 61 26.27 -18.66 2.85
C LYS A 61 25.11 -19.18 2.00
N MET A 62 24.65 -18.39 1.03
CA MET A 62 23.54 -18.76 0.16
C MET A 62 24.06 -19.42 -1.10
N LYS A 63 23.32 -20.40 -1.60
CA LYS A 63 23.59 -21.07 -2.88
C LYS A 63 23.45 -20.11 -4.06
N ASP A 64 22.44 -19.24 -4.04
CA ASP A 64 22.17 -18.25 -5.09
C ASP A 64 21.74 -16.89 -4.53
N ALA A 65 22.65 -16.17 -3.87
CA ALA A 65 22.39 -14.80 -3.44
C ALA A 65 22.27 -13.81 -4.63
N ARG A 66 21.14 -13.11 -4.72
CA ARG A 66 20.91 -11.98 -5.62
C ARG A 66 20.73 -10.71 -4.81
N PHE A 67 21.35 -9.62 -5.25
CA PHE A 67 21.03 -8.30 -4.70
C PHE A 67 19.54 -8.05 -4.91
N TYR A 68 18.84 -7.73 -3.83
CA TYR A 68 17.39 -7.53 -3.88
C TYR A 68 17.02 -6.06 -3.73
N SER A 69 17.55 -5.41 -2.69
CA SER A 69 17.11 -4.07 -2.35
C SER A 69 18.10 -3.37 -1.43
N ASN A 70 18.10 -2.05 -1.53
CA ASN A 70 18.58 -1.12 -0.50
C ASN A 70 17.47 -0.10 -0.15
N ARG A 71 16.20 -0.47 -0.35
CA ARG A 71 15.07 0.44 -0.13
C ARG A 71 14.96 0.83 1.34
N ARG A 72 14.45 2.04 1.57
CA ARG A 72 14.06 2.49 2.91
C ARG A 72 12.73 1.86 3.28
N PHE A 73 12.61 1.45 4.52
CA PHE A 73 11.36 0.97 5.09
C PHE A 73 10.67 2.15 5.76
N CYS A 74 9.69 2.75 5.09
CA CYS A 74 8.95 3.89 5.64
C CYS A 74 7.65 3.48 6.35
N CYS A 75 7.14 2.27 6.12
CA CYS A 75 5.92 1.77 6.75
C CYS A 75 6.16 0.49 7.55
N LYS A 76 5.30 0.21 8.53
CA LYS A 76 5.29 -1.06 9.27
C LYS A 76 4.50 -2.12 8.48
N ILE A 77 4.99 -3.35 8.42
CA ILE A 77 4.22 -4.51 7.94
C ILE A 77 3.56 -5.19 9.15
N PRO A 78 2.25 -5.46 9.11
CA PRO A 78 1.61 -6.26 10.14
C PRO A 78 1.93 -7.75 9.96
N GLU A 79 1.66 -8.56 10.99
CA GLU A 79 1.79 -10.01 10.89
C GLU A 79 0.91 -10.58 9.76
N PRO A 80 1.30 -11.69 9.11
CA PRO A 80 0.50 -12.36 8.07
C PRO A 80 -0.98 -12.60 8.44
N SER A 81 -1.22 -12.96 9.70
CA SER A 81 -2.55 -13.25 10.25
C SER A 81 -3.35 -12.01 10.66
N ALA A 82 -2.75 -10.81 10.58
CA ALA A 82 -3.41 -9.58 10.99
C ALA A 82 -4.70 -9.37 10.20
N LYS A 83 -5.81 -9.16 10.92
CA LYS A 83 -7.11 -8.96 10.31
C LYS A 83 -7.23 -7.57 9.71
N LEU A 84 -7.72 -7.55 8.47
CA LEU A 84 -7.97 -6.37 7.68
C LEU A 84 -9.46 -6.33 7.33
N TRP A 85 -10.05 -5.15 7.49
CA TRP A 85 -11.46 -4.91 7.25
C TRP A 85 -11.66 -3.86 6.18
N ARG A 86 -12.67 -4.05 5.34
CA ARG A 86 -13.14 -3.01 4.42
C ARG A 86 -14.63 -2.85 4.56
N TYR A 87 -15.02 -1.70 5.12
CA TYR A 87 -16.41 -1.26 5.30
C TYR A 87 -16.87 -0.50 4.07
N MET A 88 -18.10 -0.72 3.62
CA MET A 88 -18.65 -0.11 2.41
C MET A 88 -20.19 -0.15 2.39
N ASP A 89 -20.76 0.42 1.33
CA ASP A 89 -22.18 0.29 0.99
C ASP A 89 -22.41 -0.87 0.00
N LEU A 90 -23.68 -1.20 -0.24
CA LEU A 90 -24.07 -2.28 -1.15
C LEU A 90 -23.55 -2.07 -2.58
N ALA A 91 -23.54 -0.83 -3.08
CA ALA A 91 -23.14 -0.55 -4.46
C ALA A 91 -21.65 -0.87 -4.68
N LYS A 92 -20.79 -0.41 -3.77
CA LYS A 92 -19.35 -0.72 -3.78
C LYS A 92 -19.11 -2.22 -3.60
N PHE A 93 -19.88 -2.88 -2.73
CA PHE A 93 -19.75 -4.32 -2.52
C PHE A 93 -20.13 -5.12 -3.77
N LEU A 94 -21.23 -4.78 -4.44
CA LEU A 94 -21.62 -5.42 -5.69
C LEU A 94 -20.61 -5.16 -6.81
N SER A 95 -20.07 -3.94 -6.90
CA SER A 95 -18.99 -3.63 -7.85
C SER A 95 -17.75 -4.50 -7.63
N LEU A 96 -17.31 -4.70 -6.38
CA LEU A 96 -16.21 -5.64 -6.07
C LEU A 96 -16.51 -7.06 -6.56
N LEU A 97 -17.74 -7.54 -6.35
CA LEU A 97 -18.13 -8.90 -6.74
C LEU A 97 -18.29 -9.06 -8.26
N ASP A 98 -18.95 -8.11 -8.93
CA ASP A 98 -19.17 -8.13 -10.37
C ASP A 98 -17.86 -8.01 -11.15
N GLU A 99 -16.99 -7.08 -10.74
CA GLU A 99 -15.71 -6.87 -11.41
C GLU A 99 -14.62 -7.86 -10.97
N SER A 100 -14.86 -8.61 -9.88
CA SER A 100 -13.84 -9.42 -9.21
C SER A 100 -12.52 -8.66 -9.03
N SER A 101 -12.62 -7.37 -8.68
CA SER A 101 -11.52 -6.42 -8.69
C SER A 101 -11.56 -5.50 -7.48
N LEU A 102 -10.40 -5.23 -6.90
CA LEU A 102 -10.25 -4.20 -5.88
C LEU A 102 -10.15 -2.83 -6.55
N TYR A 103 -10.94 -1.89 -6.06
CA TYR A 103 -10.84 -0.48 -6.43
C TYR A 103 -9.66 0.19 -5.71
N PHE A 104 -8.83 0.88 -6.48
CA PHE A 104 -7.73 1.72 -6.03
C PHE A 104 -7.98 3.16 -6.46
N THR A 105 -8.17 4.04 -5.48
CA THR A 105 -8.39 5.46 -5.71
C THR A 105 -7.06 6.13 -6.04
N ARG A 106 -7.00 6.94 -7.10
CA ARG A 106 -5.83 7.77 -7.38
C ARG A 106 -5.64 8.79 -6.26
N ILE A 107 -4.41 9.05 -5.85
CA ILE A 107 -4.13 9.76 -4.59
C ILE A 107 -4.73 11.18 -4.51
N ASP A 108 -4.95 11.84 -5.65
CA ASP A 108 -5.57 13.17 -5.77
C ASP A 108 -7.11 13.15 -5.77
N HIS A 109 -7.74 11.98 -5.88
CA HIS A 109 -9.19 11.81 -5.78
C HIS A 109 -9.68 11.54 -4.36
N PHE A 110 -8.77 11.41 -3.38
CA PHE A 110 -9.16 11.31 -1.97
C PHE A 110 -9.75 12.63 -1.46
N ASN A 111 -10.71 12.52 -0.52
CA ASN A 111 -11.34 13.68 0.11
C ASN A 111 -10.37 14.51 0.96
N ASP A 112 -9.35 13.86 1.55
CA ASP A 112 -8.34 14.57 2.32
C ASP A 112 -7.25 15.14 1.39
N SER A 113 -7.15 16.47 1.36
CA SER A 113 -6.12 17.19 0.59
C SER A 113 -4.68 16.88 1.00
N TYR A 114 -4.48 16.28 2.18
CA TYR A 114 -3.16 15.87 2.66
C TYR A 114 -2.75 14.46 2.20
N GLU A 115 -3.61 13.73 1.48
CA GLU A 115 -3.23 12.43 0.93
C GLU A 115 -2.09 12.59 -0.07
N GLY A 116 -0.95 11.95 0.23
CA GLY A 116 0.30 12.12 -0.52
C GLY A 116 0.95 13.50 -0.40
N ALA A 117 0.58 14.31 0.59
CA ALA A 117 1.20 15.61 0.80
C ALA A 117 2.63 15.46 1.32
N LEU A 118 3.50 16.37 0.89
CA LEU A 118 4.90 16.42 1.31
C LEU A 118 5.12 17.33 2.51
N GLY A 119 4.13 18.11 2.91
CA GLY A 119 4.27 19.15 3.93
C GLY A 119 3.10 20.12 3.87
N VAL A 120 3.10 21.08 4.78
CA VAL A 120 2.18 22.24 4.71
C VAL A 120 2.57 23.12 3.52
N ALA A 121 1.59 23.62 2.76
CA ALA A 121 1.81 24.38 1.53
C ALA A 121 2.74 25.61 1.72
N THR A 122 2.70 26.25 2.89
CA THR A 122 3.58 27.39 3.22
C THR A 122 5.07 27.02 3.26
N ASN A 123 5.39 25.73 3.41
CA ASN A 123 6.76 25.22 3.49
C ASN A 123 7.26 24.62 2.16
N GLU A 124 6.44 24.63 1.10
CA GLU A 124 6.74 23.96 -0.17
C GLU A 124 8.10 24.42 -0.75
N ASP A 125 8.32 25.73 -0.83
CA ASP A 125 9.55 26.27 -1.41
C ASP A 125 10.79 25.95 -0.57
N ALA A 126 10.67 25.98 0.75
CA ALA A 126 11.75 25.62 1.67
C ALA A 126 12.11 24.13 1.55
N TRP A 127 11.10 23.26 1.48
CA TRP A 127 11.29 21.83 1.32
C TRP A 127 11.91 21.47 -0.05
N ILE A 128 11.44 22.08 -1.14
CA ILE A 128 12.01 21.84 -2.48
C ILE A 128 13.49 22.23 -2.51
N LYS A 129 13.85 23.42 -1.96
CA LYS A 129 15.25 23.86 -1.88
C LYS A 129 16.12 22.86 -1.11
N MET A 130 15.63 22.39 0.04
CA MET A 130 16.33 21.39 0.86
C MET A 130 16.53 20.06 0.10
N GLU A 131 15.48 19.53 -0.52
CA GLU A 131 15.55 18.25 -1.24
C GLU A 131 16.42 18.34 -2.50
N MET A 132 16.39 19.48 -3.21
CA MET A 132 17.30 19.74 -4.33
C MET A 132 18.77 19.79 -3.89
N GLN A 133 19.09 20.49 -2.79
CA GLN A 133 20.44 20.49 -2.21
C GLN A 133 20.90 19.09 -1.82
N ARG A 134 19.99 18.29 -1.24
CA ARG A 134 20.28 16.90 -0.87
C ARG A 134 20.55 16.01 -2.08
N ARG A 135 19.88 16.28 -3.22
CA ARG A 135 20.05 15.56 -4.48
C ARG A 135 21.19 16.10 -5.35
N ALA A 136 21.71 17.29 -5.09
CA ALA A 136 22.75 17.93 -5.88
C ALA A 136 23.98 17.05 -6.17
N PRO A 137 24.45 16.15 -5.26
CA PRO A 137 25.55 15.22 -5.56
C PRO A 137 25.22 14.17 -6.64
N PHE A 138 23.93 13.91 -6.89
CA PHE A 138 23.42 12.90 -7.84
C PHE A 138 22.86 13.50 -9.12
N VAL A 139 22.63 14.82 -9.16
CA VAL A 139 22.16 15.55 -10.33
C VAL A 139 23.39 16.18 -10.99
N ASN A 140 23.82 15.63 -12.12
CA ASN A 140 25.01 16.08 -12.82
C ASN A 140 24.74 17.45 -13.46
N LEU A 141 24.94 18.54 -12.71
CA LEU A 141 24.74 19.92 -13.17
C LEU A 141 25.78 20.35 -14.23
N LYS A 142 26.72 19.47 -14.61
CA LYS A 142 27.85 19.78 -15.51
C LYS A 142 27.57 19.58 -17.01
N GLU A 143 26.38 19.12 -17.43
CA GLU A 143 26.14 18.79 -18.86
C GLU A 143 25.43 19.86 -19.70
N PHE A 144 25.21 21.08 -19.20
CA PHE A 144 24.61 22.16 -19.99
C PHE A 144 25.32 23.50 -19.78
N ASP A 145 26.44 23.69 -20.49
CA ASP A 145 27.05 25.00 -20.69
C ASP A 145 26.46 25.62 -21.96
N ASP A 146 25.29 26.25 -21.82
CA ASP A 146 24.52 26.88 -22.92
C ASP A 146 24.45 28.41 -22.81
N GLY A 147 25.20 29.02 -21.88
CA GLY A 147 25.25 30.47 -21.69
C GLY A 147 24.05 31.11 -20.98
N SER A 148 23.12 30.35 -20.38
CA SER A 148 22.07 30.92 -19.52
C SER A 148 22.59 31.27 -18.11
N ASN A 149 22.05 32.36 -17.51
CA ASN A 149 22.41 32.83 -16.17
C ASN A 149 22.08 31.77 -15.10
N ASP A 150 22.97 31.57 -14.14
CA ASP A 150 22.83 30.59 -13.05
C ASP A 150 21.51 30.72 -12.27
N GLU A 151 20.98 31.94 -12.13
CA GLU A 151 19.68 32.19 -11.49
C GLU A 151 18.48 31.67 -12.31
N GLU A 152 18.52 31.82 -13.64
CA GLU A 152 17.45 31.33 -14.53
C GLU A 152 17.43 29.80 -14.56
N LYS A 153 18.60 29.16 -14.59
CA LYS A 153 18.74 27.70 -14.48
C LYS A 153 18.18 27.19 -13.16
N ALA A 154 18.52 27.84 -12.05
CA ALA A 154 18.01 27.46 -10.72
C ALA A 154 16.48 27.55 -10.63
N LYS A 155 15.89 28.62 -11.18
CA LYS A 155 14.43 28.78 -11.25
C LYS A 155 13.78 27.71 -12.13
N TYR A 156 14.34 27.43 -13.30
CA TYR A 156 13.83 26.39 -14.20
C TYR A 156 13.82 25.01 -13.54
N GLU A 157 14.92 24.62 -12.88
CA GLU A 157 15.02 23.32 -12.20
C GLU A 157 14.07 23.24 -11.00
N PHE A 158 13.89 24.33 -10.25
CA PHE A 158 12.92 24.41 -9.18
C PHE A 158 11.49 24.19 -9.70
N ASP A 159 11.09 24.90 -10.76
CA ASP A 159 9.77 24.75 -11.40
C ASP A 159 9.60 23.36 -12.05
N ARG A 160 10.67 22.79 -12.59
CA ARG A 160 10.70 21.41 -13.10
C ARG A 160 10.44 20.42 -11.98
N TYR A 161 11.13 20.56 -10.85
CA TYR A 161 10.95 19.68 -9.69
C TYR A 161 9.53 19.77 -9.10
N ARG A 162 8.99 20.99 -8.99
CA ARG A 162 7.60 21.23 -8.58
C ARG A 162 6.59 20.52 -9.48
N ARG A 163 6.80 20.56 -10.80
CA ARG A 163 5.98 19.80 -11.77
C ARG A 163 6.14 18.30 -11.60
N THR A 164 7.35 17.80 -11.34
CA THR A 164 7.61 16.37 -11.09
C THR A 164 6.84 15.87 -9.88
N ILE A 165 6.83 16.61 -8.77
CA ILE A 165 6.03 16.28 -7.58
C ILE A 165 4.55 16.10 -7.94
N ARG A 166 4.00 17.09 -8.65
CA ARG A 166 2.57 17.09 -9.05
C ARG A 166 2.25 15.91 -9.95
N LYS A 167 3.09 15.61 -10.94
CA LYS A 167 2.92 14.47 -11.84
C LYS A 167 3.05 13.13 -11.12
N TRP A 168 3.99 13.01 -10.20
CA TRP A 168 4.21 11.77 -9.45
C TRP A 168 2.97 11.38 -8.63
N ARG A 169 2.25 12.36 -8.06
CA ARG A 169 0.98 12.09 -7.36
C ARG A 169 -0.02 11.37 -8.27
N LEU A 170 -0.09 11.71 -9.55
CA LEU A 170 -1.03 11.11 -10.50
C LEU A 170 -0.72 9.63 -10.82
N ASN A 171 0.41 9.10 -10.36
CA ASN A 171 0.79 7.70 -10.58
C ASN A 171 0.57 6.83 -9.33
N ASN A 172 0.00 7.36 -8.24
CA ASN A 172 -0.21 6.59 -7.01
C ASN A 172 -1.68 6.22 -6.86
N TYR A 173 -1.95 4.91 -6.80
CA TYR A 173 -3.27 4.32 -6.67
C TYR A 173 -3.35 3.54 -5.37
N ILE A 174 -4.33 3.83 -4.53
CA ILE A 174 -4.37 3.35 -3.15
C ILE A 174 -5.69 2.64 -2.85
N SER A 175 -5.57 1.49 -2.20
CA SER A 175 -6.65 0.63 -1.73
C SER A 175 -6.51 0.47 -0.22
N CYS A 176 -7.39 1.13 0.54
CA CYS A 176 -7.31 1.25 2.00
C CYS A 176 -8.08 0.13 2.72
N TRP A 177 -7.56 -0.26 3.89
CA TRP A 177 -8.13 -1.27 4.78
C TRP A 177 -7.95 -0.84 6.24
N HIS A 178 -8.86 -1.26 7.11
CA HIS A 178 -8.77 -1.02 8.55
C HIS A 178 -8.15 -2.23 9.25
N GLN A 179 -7.00 -2.08 9.89
CA GLN A 179 -6.37 -3.16 10.65
C GLN A 179 -6.93 -3.20 12.07
N SER A 180 -7.65 -4.27 12.41
CA SER A 180 -8.21 -4.48 13.76
C SER A 180 -8.62 -5.94 13.97
N ASP A 181 -8.47 -6.46 15.19
CA ASP A 181 -8.93 -7.81 15.53
C ASP A 181 -10.46 -7.91 15.67
N VAL A 182 -11.11 -6.77 15.88
CA VAL A 182 -12.55 -6.60 16.14
C VAL A 182 -13.17 -5.55 15.21
N GLU A 183 -14.49 -5.58 15.11
CA GLU A 183 -15.29 -4.60 14.37
C GLU A 183 -15.18 -3.19 14.98
N SER A 184 -15.37 -2.15 14.16
CA SER A 184 -15.34 -0.75 14.59
C SER A 184 -16.64 -0.03 14.27
N GLU A 185 -17.35 0.42 15.32
CA GLU A 185 -18.57 1.22 15.17
C GLU A 185 -18.30 2.52 14.40
N ALA A 186 -17.16 3.18 14.64
CA ALA A 186 -16.79 4.38 13.91
C ALA A 186 -16.64 4.11 12.40
N MET A 187 -16.04 2.99 12.03
CA MET A 187 -15.83 2.64 10.61
C MET A 187 -17.15 2.31 9.90
N TRP A 188 -18.10 1.67 10.59
CA TRP A 188 -19.46 1.48 10.08
C TRP A 188 -20.11 2.82 9.73
N GLN A 189 -20.02 3.81 10.62
CA GLN A 189 -20.62 5.13 10.41
C GLN A 189 -19.93 5.93 9.29
N LEU A 190 -18.60 5.85 9.20
CA LEU A 190 -17.82 6.60 8.21
C LEU A 190 -17.99 6.07 6.78
N TYR A 191 -18.10 4.75 6.61
CA TYR A 191 -18.04 4.12 5.28
C TYR A 191 -19.36 3.53 4.79
N SER A 192 -20.37 3.39 5.66
CA SER A 192 -21.72 2.97 5.27
C SER A 192 -22.68 4.15 5.35
N ARG A 193 -22.96 4.78 4.19
CA ARG A 193 -23.89 5.93 4.06
C ARG A 193 -25.24 5.66 4.74
N ASP A 194 -25.78 4.47 4.54
CA ASP A 194 -26.90 3.93 5.29
C ASP A 194 -26.41 2.74 6.11
N THR A 195 -26.33 2.93 7.43
CA THR A 195 -25.91 1.87 8.35
C THR A 195 -26.86 0.67 8.34
N LYS A 196 -28.09 0.76 7.84
CA LYS A 196 -28.96 -0.42 7.65
C LYS A 196 -28.57 -1.28 6.44
N GLN A 197 -27.74 -0.74 5.55
CA GLN A 197 -27.26 -1.40 4.34
C GLN A 197 -25.72 -1.53 4.33
N GLY A 198 -25.08 -1.32 5.48
CA GLY A 198 -23.65 -1.46 5.64
C GLY A 198 -23.20 -2.90 5.47
N ILE A 199 -22.16 -3.09 4.66
CA ILE A 199 -21.48 -4.37 4.48
C ILE A 199 -19.99 -4.15 4.74
N ALA A 200 -19.35 -5.13 5.37
CA ALA A 200 -17.91 -5.17 5.51
C ALA A 200 -17.39 -6.54 5.07
N ILE A 201 -16.22 -6.56 4.44
CA ILE A 201 -15.46 -7.78 4.24
C ILE A 201 -14.27 -7.80 5.18
N GLN A 202 -13.96 -8.98 5.69
CA GLN A 202 -12.77 -9.24 6.49
C GLN A 202 -11.86 -10.20 5.73
N THR A 203 -10.56 -9.94 5.84
CA THR A 203 -9.49 -10.79 5.32
C THR A 203 -8.30 -10.77 6.29
N THR A 204 -7.24 -11.49 5.96
CA THR A 204 -5.92 -11.33 6.60
C THR A 204 -4.94 -10.70 5.62
N PHE A 205 -3.83 -10.18 6.13
CA PHE A 205 -2.79 -9.62 5.26
C PHE A 205 -2.28 -10.65 4.24
N GLU A 206 -2.02 -11.88 4.67
CA GLU A 206 -1.59 -12.97 3.77
C GLU A 206 -2.64 -13.26 2.69
N ARG A 207 -3.92 -13.39 3.08
CA ARG A 207 -5.02 -13.65 2.12
C ARG A 207 -5.16 -12.54 1.10
N LEU A 208 -5.10 -11.27 1.53
CA LEU A 208 -5.12 -10.11 0.64
C LEU A 208 -3.95 -10.12 -0.35
N TYR A 209 -2.74 -10.42 0.13
CA TYR A 209 -1.56 -10.54 -0.74
C TYR A 209 -1.74 -11.67 -1.76
N GLN A 210 -2.21 -12.85 -1.31
CA GLN A 210 -2.41 -14.00 -2.19
C GLN A 210 -3.55 -13.80 -3.19
N ALA A 211 -4.56 -13.00 -2.86
CA ALA A 211 -5.64 -12.69 -3.79
C ALA A 211 -5.21 -11.78 -4.95
N LEU A 212 -4.13 -11.00 -4.79
CA LEU A 212 -3.63 -10.07 -5.79
C LEU A 212 -2.67 -10.75 -6.79
N PRO A 213 -2.70 -10.35 -8.07
CA PRO A 213 -1.75 -10.83 -9.06
C PRO A 213 -0.38 -10.18 -8.84
N VAL A 214 0.69 -10.97 -9.03
CA VAL A 214 2.06 -10.46 -8.89
C VAL A 214 2.40 -9.34 -9.87
N THR A 215 1.72 -9.32 -11.03
CA THR A 215 1.87 -8.32 -12.09
C THR A 215 1.37 -6.93 -11.72
N ALA A 216 0.47 -6.82 -10.73
CA ALA A 216 -0.03 -5.53 -10.22
C ALA A 216 1.05 -4.72 -9.46
N ASN A 217 2.16 -5.39 -9.12
CA ASN A 217 3.30 -4.81 -8.45
C ASN A 217 2.98 -4.00 -7.17
N CYS A 218 2.02 -4.47 -6.39
CA CYS A 218 1.54 -3.74 -5.21
C CYS A 218 2.55 -3.66 -4.06
N GLU A 219 2.61 -2.51 -3.40
CA GLU A 219 3.27 -2.30 -2.11
C GLU A 219 2.25 -2.33 -0.97
N PHE A 220 2.73 -2.67 0.23
CA PHE A 220 1.88 -2.95 1.39
C PHE A 220 2.45 -2.29 2.65
N GLY A 221 1.58 -1.84 3.54
CA GLY A 221 2.00 -1.36 4.86
C GLY A 221 0.97 -0.54 5.63
N MET A 222 1.28 -0.35 6.90
CA MET A 222 0.53 0.52 7.82
C MET A 222 0.86 1.99 7.55
N VAL A 223 -0.16 2.84 7.64
CA VAL A 223 -0.01 4.29 7.58
C VAL A 223 0.65 4.82 8.86
N ASN A 224 1.57 5.77 8.68
CA ASN A 224 2.16 6.57 9.74
C ASN A 224 1.34 7.84 9.94
N TYR A 225 0.91 8.07 11.17
CA TYR A 225 0.14 9.25 11.53
C TYR A 225 1.06 10.32 12.11
N ILE A 226 1.09 11.49 11.48
CA ILE A 226 2.03 12.55 11.81
C ILE A 226 1.35 13.91 11.96
N ASP A 227 2.00 14.81 12.70
CA ASP A 227 1.72 16.24 12.64
C ASP A 227 2.58 16.88 11.54
N TYR A 228 1.95 17.31 10.44
CA TYR A 228 2.65 17.92 9.31
C TYR A 228 3.30 19.26 9.63
N SER A 229 3.01 19.89 10.78
CA SER A 229 3.74 21.07 11.24
C SER A 229 5.17 20.75 11.69
N GLU A 230 5.42 19.50 12.10
CA GLU A 230 6.73 19.03 12.58
C GLU A 230 7.57 18.37 11.48
N TYR A 231 6.94 17.93 10.39
CA TYR A 231 7.59 17.17 9.31
C TYR A 231 7.81 18.03 8.06
N ASN A 232 8.94 17.81 7.40
CA ASN A 232 9.25 18.42 6.10
C ASN A 232 9.10 19.96 6.12
N ASN A 233 9.41 20.60 7.26
CA ASN A 233 9.24 22.03 7.48
C ASN A 233 10.40 22.89 6.96
N GLY A 234 11.32 22.32 6.18
CA GLY A 234 12.48 23.01 5.62
C GLY A 234 13.65 23.22 6.60
N THR A 235 13.61 22.63 7.80
CA THR A 235 14.72 22.64 8.76
C THR A 235 15.28 21.24 8.98
N SER A 236 16.46 21.11 9.60
CA SER A 236 17.01 19.83 10.03
C SER A 236 16.12 19.23 11.14
N GLY A 237 15.32 18.22 10.81
CA GLY A 237 14.31 17.65 11.71
C GLY A 237 13.63 16.41 11.15
N LYS A 238 12.38 16.15 11.58
CA LYS A 238 11.58 15.01 11.11
C LYS A 238 11.29 15.17 9.60
N TYR A 239 11.59 14.14 8.83
CA TYR A 239 11.52 14.20 7.37
C TYR A 239 11.13 12.84 6.78
N PHE A 240 10.42 12.86 5.65
CA PHE A 240 10.18 11.71 4.78
C PHE A 240 10.33 12.07 3.31
N HIS A 241 10.66 11.07 2.47
CA HIS A 241 10.88 11.30 1.03
C HIS A 241 9.58 11.42 0.27
N MET A 242 9.65 11.99 -0.93
CA MET A 242 8.50 12.07 -1.84
C MET A 242 7.79 10.72 -2.01
N PHE A 243 8.55 9.65 -2.24
CA PHE A 243 8.00 8.30 -2.44
C PHE A 243 7.38 7.70 -1.17
N ASP A 244 7.71 8.23 0.00
CA ASP A 244 7.14 7.75 1.26
C ASP A 244 5.80 8.42 1.58
N ALA A 245 5.49 9.56 0.95
CA ALA A 245 4.28 10.35 1.19
C ALA A 245 2.95 9.57 1.21
N PRO A 246 2.73 8.52 0.38
CA PRO A 246 1.51 7.74 0.40
C PRO A 246 1.35 6.91 1.67
N TRP A 247 2.38 6.81 2.50
CA TRP A 247 2.36 6.11 3.79
C TRP A 247 2.15 7.05 4.97
N TYR A 248 1.91 8.35 4.74
CA TYR A 248 1.68 9.33 5.80
C TYR A 248 0.28 9.92 5.72
N LYS A 249 -0.29 10.17 6.90
CA LYS A 249 -1.60 10.79 7.06
C LYS A 249 -1.60 11.67 8.31
N ARG A 250 -2.50 12.65 8.36
CA ARG A 250 -2.60 13.56 9.53
C ARG A 250 -2.96 12.78 10.79
N LEU A 251 -2.36 13.20 11.92
CA LEU A 251 -2.57 12.59 13.23
C LEU A 251 -4.05 12.47 13.64
N SER A 252 -4.90 13.40 13.21
CA SER A 252 -6.35 13.38 13.45
C SER A 252 -7.06 12.12 12.94
N PHE A 253 -6.47 11.40 11.98
CA PHE A 253 -7.03 10.17 11.42
C PHE A 253 -6.46 8.90 12.06
N ALA A 254 -5.64 8.99 13.13
CA ALA A 254 -5.00 7.82 13.74
C ALA A 254 -5.97 6.71 14.18
N HIS A 255 -7.23 7.06 14.46
CA HIS A 255 -8.29 6.12 14.78
C HIS A 255 -8.63 5.16 13.63
N GLU A 256 -8.32 5.51 12.38
CA GLU A 256 -8.60 4.69 11.20
C GLU A 256 -7.70 3.45 11.10
N LYS A 257 -6.55 3.39 11.81
CA LYS A 257 -5.61 2.24 11.79
C LYS A 257 -5.37 1.67 10.38
N GLU A 258 -5.23 2.59 9.44
CA GLU A 258 -5.21 2.30 8.01
C GLU A 258 -4.00 1.46 7.58
N PHE A 259 -4.29 0.40 6.85
CA PHE A 259 -3.37 -0.39 6.04
C PHE A 259 -3.62 -0.07 4.57
N ARG A 260 -2.56 0.17 3.80
CA ARG A 260 -2.65 0.50 2.38
C ARG A 260 -2.06 -0.60 1.52
N VAL A 261 -2.75 -0.87 0.41
CA VAL A 261 -2.18 -1.48 -0.78
C VAL A 261 -1.98 -0.37 -1.81
N ILE A 262 -0.77 -0.22 -2.34
CA ILE A 262 -0.42 0.87 -3.26
C ILE A 262 0.08 0.28 -4.57
N SER A 263 -0.39 0.83 -5.69
CA SER A 263 0.17 0.57 -7.02
C SER A 263 0.65 1.88 -7.63
N GLU A 264 1.89 1.91 -8.12
CA GLU A 264 2.59 3.12 -8.59
C GLU A 264 2.51 3.34 -10.11
N SER A 265 1.88 2.43 -10.86
CA SER A 265 1.67 2.60 -12.29
C SER A 265 0.45 1.79 -12.71
N PRO A 266 -0.56 2.41 -13.31
CA PRO A 266 -1.75 1.70 -13.74
C PRO A 266 -1.46 0.95 -15.04
N ASP A 267 -2.09 -0.22 -15.20
CA ASP A 267 -2.40 -0.71 -16.54
C ASP A 267 -3.53 0.17 -17.07
N PHE A 268 -3.30 0.87 -18.19
CA PHE A 268 -4.30 1.77 -18.75
C PHE A 268 -5.61 1.05 -19.13
N ASN A 269 -5.57 -0.26 -19.39
CA ASN A 269 -6.77 -1.05 -19.66
C ASN A 269 -7.63 -1.30 -18.40
N MET A 270 -7.09 -1.05 -17.22
CA MET A 270 -7.73 -1.24 -15.93
C MET A 270 -8.23 0.07 -15.31
N LEU A 271 -8.17 1.17 -16.04
CA LEU A 271 -8.65 2.47 -15.58
C LEU A 271 -10.15 2.61 -15.80
N THR A 272 -10.83 3.12 -14.78
CA THR A 272 -12.22 3.57 -14.85
C THR A 272 -12.33 4.91 -15.58
N ASP A 273 -13.55 5.36 -15.90
CA ASP A 273 -13.81 6.71 -16.42
C ASP A 273 -13.32 7.81 -15.47
N ALA A 274 -13.34 7.54 -14.16
CA ALA A 274 -12.79 8.42 -13.14
C ALA A 274 -11.26 8.38 -13.09
N HIS A 275 -10.58 7.60 -13.93
CA HIS A 275 -9.13 7.40 -13.94
C HIS A 275 -8.58 6.78 -12.63
N ASP A 276 -9.44 6.10 -11.88
CA ASP A 276 -9.06 5.20 -10.78
C ASP A 276 -8.81 3.78 -11.30
N LEU A 277 -8.08 2.96 -10.56
CA LEU A 277 -7.57 1.68 -11.02
C LEU A 277 -8.37 0.50 -10.42
N LEU A 278 -8.74 -0.46 -11.28
CA LEU A 278 -9.34 -1.73 -10.87
C LEU A 278 -8.29 -2.85 -11.00
N ILE A 279 -7.87 -3.43 -9.87
CA ILE A 279 -6.93 -4.56 -9.90
C ILE A 279 -7.70 -5.86 -9.67
N PRO A 280 -7.66 -6.82 -10.61
CA PRO A 280 -8.37 -8.09 -10.46
C PRO A 280 -7.85 -8.88 -9.25
N VAL A 281 -8.75 -9.61 -8.60
CA VAL A 281 -8.48 -10.39 -7.40
C VAL A 281 -9.24 -11.71 -7.40
N ASP A 282 -8.66 -12.73 -6.76
CA ASP A 282 -9.41 -13.93 -6.41
C ASP A 282 -10.29 -13.67 -5.18
N LEU A 283 -11.60 -13.61 -5.38
CA LEU A 283 -12.57 -13.35 -4.31
C LEU A 283 -12.61 -14.46 -3.23
N ASN A 284 -12.32 -15.72 -3.58
CA ASN A 284 -12.31 -16.82 -2.61
C ASN A 284 -11.08 -16.77 -1.70
N LEU A 285 -9.96 -16.25 -2.20
CA LEU A 285 -8.79 -15.95 -1.38
C LEU A 285 -8.96 -14.64 -0.62
N LEU A 286 -9.52 -13.61 -1.25
CA LEU A 286 -9.65 -12.30 -0.65
C LEU A 286 -10.61 -12.32 0.54
N ILE A 287 -11.83 -12.82 0.34
CA ILE A 287 -12.91 -12.66 1.33
C ILE A 287 -12.88 -13.86 2.27
N ASP A 288 -12.48 -13.64 3.52
CA ASP A 288 -12.58 -14.66 4.57
C ASP A 288 -13.98 -14.67 5.17
N ASN A 289 -14.50 -13.49 5.53
CA ASN A 289 -15.81 -13.33 6.12
C ASN A 289 -16.53 -12.09 5.56
N ILE A 290 -17.85 -12.17 5.48
CA ILE A 290 -18.72 -11.03 5.17
C ILE A 290 -19.52 -10.68 6.42
N TYR A 291 -19.49 -9.41 6.79
CA TYR A 291 -20.24 -8.86 7.91
C TYR A 291 -21.31 -7.91 7.40
N PHE A 292 -22.51 -8.03 7.95
CA PHE A 292 -23.58 -7.06 7.81
C PHE A 292 -23.60 -6.16 9.04
N SER A 293 -23.85 -4.88 8.82
CA SER A 293 -23.91 -3.87 9.88
C SER A 293 -24.79 -4.32 11.07
N PRO A 294 -24.48 -3.86 12.31
CA PRO A 294 -25.31 -4.14 13.48
C PRO A 294 -26.78 -3.72 13.31
N LYS A 295 -27.02 -2.73 12.45
CA LYS A 295 -28.35 -2.15 12.18
C LYS A 295 -29.02 -2.72 10.94
N ALA A 296 -28.40 -3.70 10.27
CA ALA A 296 -28.94 -4.29 9.06
C ALA A 296 -30.20 -5.13 9.34
N ASP A 297 -31.22 -4.94 8.50
CA ASP A 297 -32.47 -5.70 8.62
C ASP A 297 -32.29 -7.15 8.15
N LYS A 298 -33.01 -8.08 8.77
CA LYS A 298 -32.94 -9.52 8.44
C LYS A 298 -33.26 -9.82 6.98
N TRP A 299 -34.19 -9.07 6.38
CA TRP A 299 -34.56 -9.25 4.97
C TRP A 299 -33.41 -8.86 4.04
N PHE A 300 -32.68 -7.79 4.38
CA PHE A 300 -31.51 -7.31 3.63
C PHE A 300 -30.38 -8.33 3.68
N VAL A 301 -30.05 -8.81 4.89
CA VAL A 301 -29.08 -9.90 5.09
C VAL A 301 -29.44 -11.11 4.23
N LYS A 302 -30.70 -11.57 4.29
CA LYS A 302 -31.17 -12.71 3.49
C LYS A 302 -31.06 -12.46 1.98
N LEU A 303 -31.41 -11.27 1.50
CA LEU A 303 -31.33 -10.90 0.09
C LEU A 303 -29.88 -10.95 -0.40
N VAL A 304 -28.99 -10.24 0.29
CA VAL A 304 -27.58 -10.13 -0.13
C VAL A 304 -26.89 -11.51 -0.03
N SER A 305 -27.14 -12.29 1.03
CA SER A 305 -26.63 -13.66 1.14
C SER A 305 -27.09 -14.56 -0.01
N ASN A 306 -28.34 -14.42 -0.47
CA ASN A 306 -28.81 -15.18 -1.62
C ASN A 306 -28.12 -14.75 -2.93
N ILE A 307 -27.89 -13.46 -3.11
CA ILE A 307 -27.15 -12.92 -4.26
C ILE A 307 -25.72 -13.49 -4.28
N ILE A 308 -25.00 -13.41 -3.16
CA ILE A 308 -23.63 -13.92 -3.01
C ILE A 308 -23.56 -15.41 -3.40
N LYS A 309 -24.44 -16.24 -2.83
CA LYS A 309 -24.42 -17.70 -3.06
C LYS A 309 -24.83 -18.08 -4.48
N LYS A 310 -25.92 -17.48 -4.99
CA LYS A 310 -26.54 -17.92 -6.26
C LYS A 310 -25.88 -17.33 -7.50
N LYS A 311 -25.48 -16.05 -7.44
CA LYS A 311 -24.89 -15.34 -8.58
C LYS A 311 -23.38 -15.49 -8.63
N TYR A 312 -22.71 -15.33 -7.49
CA TYR A 312 -21.24 -15.29 -7.44
C TYR A 312 -20.58 -16.58 -6.96
N GLY A 313 -21.37 -17.54 -6.44
CA GLY A 313 -20.83 -18.84 -6.00
C GLY A 313 -19.83 -18.76 -4.85
N LEU A 314 -19.87 -17.69 -4.04
CA LEU A 314 -18.97 -17.52 -2.89
C LEU A 314 -19.55 -18.18 -1.63
N TYR A 315 -18.74 -19.04 -1.01
CA TYR A 315 -19.09 -19.81 0.19
C TYR A 315 -18.18 -19.43 1.37
N CYS A 316 -18.35 -18.21 1.87
CA CYS A 316 -17.71 -17.73 3.10
C CYS A 316 -18.77 -17.50 4.20
N PRO A 317 -18.37 -17.46 5.48
CA PRO A 317 -19.27 -17.08 6.56
C PRO A 317 -19.84 -15.67 6.33
N MET A 318 -21.15 -15.57 6.48
CA MET A 318 -21.92 -14.35 6.37
C MET A 318 -22.58 -14.07 7.73
N LEU A 319 -22.09 -13.06 8.42
CA LEU A 319 -22.38 -12.79 9.82
C LEU A 319 -23.08 -11.45 9.97
N GLN A 320 -24.05 -11.36 10.86
CA GLN A 320 -24.52 -10.06 11.33
C GLN A 320 -23.60 -9.61 12.47
N SER A 321 -23.14 -8.36 12.41
CA SER A 321 -22.30 -7.76 13.44
C SER A 321 -22.91 -7.89 14.83
N ASN A 322 -22.07 -8.16 15.83
CA ASN A 322 -22.50 -8.38 17.20
C ASN A 322 -22.44 -7.12 18.10
N LEU A 323 -22.08 -5.95 17.55
CA LEU A 323 -21.91 -4.72 18.33
C LEU A 323 -23.20 -4.25 19.04
N ASN A 324 -24.37 -4.65 18.54
CA ASN A 324 -25.68 -4.35 19.15
C ASN A 324 -26.19 -5.44 20.11
N ARG A 325 -25.34 -6.37 20.55
CA ARG A 325 -25.75 -7.40 21.50
C ARG A 325 -26.24 -6.75 22.79
N ALA A 326 -27.42 -7.17 23.28
CA ALA A 326 -27.99 -6.65 24.51
C ALA A 326 -27.00 -6.80 25.67
N SER A 327 -26.72 -5.70 26.36
CA SER A 327 -26.00 -5.68 27.63
C SER A 327 -26.93 -6.08 28.78
N PHE A 328 -26.34 -6.61 29.84
CA PHE A 328 -27.00 -6.68 31.15
C PHE A 328 -26.64 -5.41 31.94
N TYR A 329 -27.54 -4.95 32.81
CA TYR A 329 -27.33 -3.81 33.70
C TYR A 329 -27.59 -4.21 35.14
#